data_AF-A0A3T1D1T9-F1
#
_entry.id   AF-A0A3T1D1T9-F1
#
_cell.length_a   1.000
_cell.length_b   1.000
_cell.length_c   1.000
_cell.angle_alpha   90.00
_cell.angle_beta   90.00
_cell.angle_gamma   90.00
#
_symmetry.space_group_name_H-M   'P 1'
#
loop_
_entity.id
_entity.type
_entity.pdbx_description
1 polymer ?
#
loop_
_entity_poly.entity_id
_entity_poly.type
_entity_poly.pdbx_seq_one_letter_code
_entity_poly.pdbx_strand_id
1 'polypeptide(L)'
;MSGSTRAGCWGNSSGSITLEASMVFPWVFMMTFLLLLFSLFISQGAFLYYSSSIMAERTAFSWSNSAKETSTGAYPSGQYDGLYWRFTDDSLVQGLFGLVSDNKDSSVVIGPGITEGRGSKAEDKLRKVAFEMVTSRKVGKGQISYFNVGVKRNINVDLTSGWLVKPLGWLRGQDTASASVSALVVEPTEFLRSFDLVRYYAAKMKVAKEGPTEYRNKIGDVLKKRGL
;
A
#
# COMPACT_ATOMS: atom_id res chain seq x y z
N MET A 1 53.84 78.68 -18.27
CA MET A 1 53.78 77.24 -17.93
C MET A 1 52.94 77.11 -16.68
N SER A 2 51.69 76.67 -16.79
CA SER A 2 50.82 76.38 -15.65
C SER A 2 50.11 75.07 -15.93
N GLY A 3 50.51 74.02 -15.21
CA GLY A 3 49.99 72.66 -15.36
C GLY A 3 48.67 72.51 -14.61
N SER A 4 47.59 72.29 -15.36
CA SER A 4 46.30 71.88 -14.81
C SER A 4 46.31 70.36 -14.59
N THR A 5 46.46 69.95 -13.33
CA THR A 5 46.28 68.55 -12.93
C THR A 5 44.78 68.30 -12.72
N ARG A 6 44.10 67.70 -13.70
CA ARG A 6 42.73 67.21 -13.54
C ARG A 6 42.73 66.00 -12.64
N ALA A 7 42.19 66.14 -11.43
CA ALA A 7 41.83 65.00 -10.58
C ALA A 7 40.70 64.22 -11.27
N GLY A 8 41.03 63.06 -11.83
CA GLY A 8 40.02 62.12 -12.31
C GLY A 8 39.33 61.48 -11.12
N CYS A 9 38.04 61.79 -10.92
CA CYS A 9 37.17 61.01 -10.05
C CYS A 9 37.08 59.59 -10.61
N TRP A 10 37.79 58.65 -10.01
CA TRP A 10 37.50 57.23 -10.19
C TRP A 10 36.11 56.93 -9.63
N GLY A 11 35.18 56.60 -10.53
CA GLY A 11 33.85 56.13 -10.17
C GLY A 11 33.97 54.90 -9.27
N ASN A 12 33.40 54.99 -8.08
CA ASN A 12 33.54 53.98 -7.03
C ASN A 12 32.62 52.79 -7.35
N SER A 13 33.05 51.88 -8.23
CA SER A 13 32.27 50.73 -8.73
C SER A 13 31.90 49.70 -7.64
N SER A 14 32.59 49.73 -6.51
CA SER A 14 32.37 48.81 -5.37
C SER A 14 30.99 48.99 -4.72
N GLY A 15 30.42 50.19 -4.77
CA GLY A 15 29.07 50.47 -4.26
C GLY A 15 27.97 49.88 -5.16
N SER A 16 28.15 49.92 -6.48
CA SER A 16 27.20 49.36 -7.46
C SER A 16 27.12 47.83 -7.34
N ILE A 17 28.28 47.17 -7.21
CA ILE A 17 28.36 45.70 -7.07
C ILE A 17 27.65 45.23 -5.78
N THR A 18 27.79 45.98 -4.68
CA THR A 18 27.13 45.64 -3.42
C THR A 18 25.60 45.82 -3.50
N LEU A 19 25.14 46.88 -4.16
CA LEU A 19 23.72 47.14 -4.42
C LEU A 19 23.10 46.06 -5.33
N GLU A 20 23.77 45.71 -6.43
CA GLU A 20 23.31 44.66 -7.34
C GLU A 20 23.27 43.30 -6.64
N ALA A 21 24.32 42.95 -5.86
CA ALA A 21 24.36 41.70 -5.11
C ALA A 21 23.25 41.62 -4.05
N SER A 22 22.97 42.72 -3.32
CA SER A 22 21.89 42.75 -2.32
C SER A 22 20.49 42.66 -2.92
N MET A 23 20.31 43.07 -4.19
CA MET A 23 19.05 42.94 -4.91
C MET A 23 18.86 41.54 -5.53
N VAL A 24 19.93 40.92 -6.05
CA VAL A 24 19.87 39.62 -6.72
C VAL A 24 19.89 38.45 -5.72
N PHE A 25 20.62 38.57 -4.60
CA PHE A 25 20.77 37.50 -3.62
C PHE A 25 19.43 36.98 -3.05
N PRO A 26 18.46 37.83 -2.65
CA PRO A 26 17.15 37.36 -2.17
C PRO A 26 16.39 36.54 -3.22
N TRP A 27 16.50 36.89 -4.50
CA TRP A 27 15.85 36.15 -5.59
C TRP A 27 16.48 34.79 -5.80
N VAL A 28 17.81 34.72 -5.84
CA VAL A 28 18.53 33.44 -5.96
C VAL A 28 18.17 32.53 -4.78
N PHE A 29 18.15 33.09 -3.57
CA PHE A 29 17.79 32.37 -2.35
C PHE A 29 16.33 31.90 -2.34
N MET A 30 15.40 32.71 -2.85
CA MET A 30 14.00 32.32 -3.02
C MET A 30 13.86 31.16 -4.01
N MET A 31 14.57 31.22 -5.14
CA MET A 31 14.54 30.16 -6.15
C MET A 31 15.14 28.85 -5.63
N THR A 32 16.25 28.90 -4.87
CA THR A 32 16.81 27.69 -4.26
C THR A 32 15.85 27.09 -3.24
N PHE A 33 15.18 27.90 -2.43
CA PHE A 33 14.15 27.40 -1.50
C PHE A 33 12.97 26.76 -2.22
N LEU A 34 12.47 27.35 -3.31
CA LEU A 34 11.41 26.77 -4.11
C LEU A 34 11.81 25.40 -4.67
N LEU A 35 13.04 25.28 -5.19
CA LEU A 35 13.56 24.00 -5.68
C LEU A 35 13.68 22.96 -4.57
N LEU A 36 14.14 23.35 -3.37
CA LEU A 36 14.22 22.45 -2.21
C LEU A 36 12.83 21.97 -1.77
N LEU A 37 11.85 22.87 -1.67
CA LEU A 37 10.47 22.52 -1.32
C LEU A 37 9.86 21.60 -2.38
N PHE A 38 10.11 21.86 -3.66
CA PHE A 38 9.65 21.01 -4.75
C PHE A 38 10.28 19.61 -4.70
N SER A 39 11.59 19.52 -4.43
CA SER A 39 12.27 18.24 -4.26
C SER A 39 11.70 17.44 -3.07
N LEU A 40 11.42 18.10 -1.94
CA LEU A 40 10.79 17.46 -0.78
C LEU A 40 9.37 16.98 -1.09
N PHE A 41 8.62 17.75 -1.88
CA PHE A 41 7.27 17.41 -2.29
C PHE A 41 7.22 16.10 -3.09
N ILE A 42 8.08 15.97 -4.11
CA ILE A 42 8.17 14.75 -4.92
C ILE A 42 8.65 13.57 -4.07
N SER A 43 9.71 13.79 -3.28
CA SER A 43 10.32 12.76 -2.44
C SER A 43 9.32 12.13 -1.47
N GLN A 44 8.46 12.95 -0.84
CA GLN A 44 7.45 12.46 0.08
C GLN A 44 6.47 11.47 -0.56
N GLY A 45 5.93 11.81 -1.74
CA GLY A 45 5.02 10.93 -2.47
C GLY A 45 5.69 9.63 -2.88
N ALA A 46 6.93 9.72 -3.38
CA ALA A 46 7.72 8.57 -3.78
C ALA A 46 8.00 7.61 -2.61
N PHE A 47 8.40 8.13 -1.44
CA PHE A 47 8.64 7.30 -0.25
C PHE A 47 7.37 6.60 0.26
N LEU A 48 6.23 7.30 0.24
CA LEU A 48 4.96 6.74 0.69
C LEU A 48 4.49 5.64 -0.28
N TYR A 49 4.55 5.91 -1.59
CA TYR A 49 4.23 4.93 -2.63
C TYR A 49 5.13 3.69 -2.56
N TYR A 50 6.44 3.88 -2.43
CA TYR A 50 7.41 2.79 -2.28
C TYR A 50 7.12 1.93 -1.05
N SER A 51 6.77 2.57 0.07
CA SER A 51 6.40 1.85 1.30
C SER A 51 5.12 1.04 1.11
N SER A 52 4.08 1.63 0.51
CA SER A 52 2.83 0.94 0.20
C SER A 52 3.04 -0.23 -0.78
N SER A 53 3.87 -0.06 -1.82
CA SER A 53 4.20 -1.10 -2.80
C SER A 53 4.93 -2.27 -2.15
N ILE A 54 5.98 -2.02 -1.36
CA ILE A 54 6.68 -3.10 -0.63
C ILE A 54 5.73 -3.85 0.29
N MET A 55 4.85 -3.14 1.02
CA MET A 55 3.86 -3.76 1.88
C MET A 55 2.95 -4.68 1.07
N ALA A 56 2.33 -4.17 0.01
CA ALA A 56 1.40 -4.93 -0.81
C ALA A 56 2.06 -6.16 -1.45
N GLU A 57 3.27 -6.00 -2.02
CA GLU A 57 4.01 -7.07 -2.68
C GLU A 57 4.47 -8.15 -1.68
N ARG A 58 5.03 -7.76 -0.53
CA ARG A 58 5.46 -8.73 0.50
C ARG A 58 4.29 -9.51 1.08
N THR A 59 3.16 -8.85 1.30
CA THR A 59 1.94 -9.52 1.73
C THR A 59 1.44 -10.49 0.66
N ALA A 60 1.39 -10.07 -0.60
CA ALA A 60 0.94 -10.93 -1.69
C ALA A 60 1.87 -12.15 -1.88
N PHE A 61 3.18 -11.96 -1.74
CA PHE A 61 4.18 -13.02 -1.88
C PHE A 61 4.21 -13.99 -0.68
N SER A 62 3.96 -13.50 0.52
CA SER A 62 3.88 -14.33 1.74
C SER A 62 2.51 -14.98 1.96
N TRP A 63 1.50 -14.63 1.17
CA TRP A 63 0.12 -15.10 1.33
C TRP A 63 -0.02 -16.62 1.47
N SER A 64 0.81 -17.36 0.73
CA SER A 64 0.73 -18.81 0.64
C SER A 64 1.01 -19.56 1.94
N ASN A 65 1.77 -18.95 2.86
CA ASN A 65 2.17 -19.58 4.12
C ASN A 65 2.44 -18.51 5.19
N SER A 66 1.74 -18.57 6.32
CA SER A 66 1.92 -17.66 7.46
C SER A 66 3.33 -17.70 8.07
N ALA A 67 4.02 -18.83 7.98
CA ALA A 67 5.40 -18.99 8.47
C ALA A 67 6.44 -18.37 7.54
N LYS A 68 6.05 -17.87 6.35
CA LYS A 68 7.00 -17.25 5.41
C LYS A 68 7.53 -15.93 5.97
N GLU A 69 8.84 -15.80 5.95
CA GLU A 69 9.56 -14.56 6.22
C GLU A 69 9.22 -13.53 5.14
N THR A 70 8.80 -12.33 5.53
CA THR A 70 8.23 -11.37 4.57
C THR A 70 9.32 -10.72 3.72
N SER A 71 10.55 -10.67 4.25
CA SER A 71 11.71 -10.07 3.60
C SER A 71 12.43 -11.01 2.62
N THR A 72 12.60 -12.29 2.99
CA THR A 72 13.39 -13.27 2.23
C THR A 72 12.54 -14.29 1.49
N GLY A 73 11.29 -14.50 1.88
CA GLY A 73 10.47 -15.57 1.35
C GLY A 73 10.78 -16.97 1.87
N ALA A 74 11.79 -17.11 2.74
CA ALA A 74 12.12 -18.38 3.34
C ALA A 74 11.04 -18.77 4.36
N TYR A 75 10.79 -20.06 4.51
CA TYR A 75 9.99 -20.59 5.60
C TYR A 75 10.66 -21.86 6.13
N PRO A 76 10.63 -22.11 7.45
CA PRO A 76 11.24 -23.29 8.04
C PRO A 76 10.52 -24.57 7.59
N SER A 77 11.31 -25.61 7.31
CA SER A 77 10.81 -26.93 6.92
C SER A 77 9.85 -27.48 7.99
N GLY A 78 8.66 -27.91 7.57
CA GLY A 78 7.64 -28.48 8.45
C GLY A 78 6.64 -27.48 9.02
N GLN A 79 6.84 -26.17 8.81
CA GLN A 79 5.85 -25.14 9.17
C GLN A 79 5.05 -24.74 7.92
N TYR A 80 3.92 -25.43 7.73
CA TYR A 80 3.00 -25.18 6.64
C TYR A 80 1.62 -24.86 7.18
N ASP A 81 0.95 -23.89 6.57
CA ASP A 81 -0.48 -23.71 6.78
C ASP A 81 -1.24 -24.94 6.28
N GLY A 82 -2.33 -25.29 6.96
CA GLY A 82 -3.12 -26.48 6.61
C GLY A 82 -3.74 -26.38 5.22
N LEU A 83 -3.71 -27.46 4.41
CA LEU A 83 -4.06 -27.44 2.98
C LEU A 83 -5.38 -26.73 2.60
N TYR A 84 -6.37 -26.78 3.50
CA TYR A 84 -7.71 -26.24 3.28
C TYR A 84 -8.00 -24.91 3.99
N TRP A 85 -7.00 -24.25 4.58
CA TRP A 85 -7.17 -22.98 5.29
C TRP A 85 -7.84 -21.91 4.41
N ARG A 86 -7.65 -21.96 3.08
CA ARG A 86 -8.27 -21.02 2.13
C ARG A 86 -9.78 -21.18 2.01
N PHE A 87 -10.31 -22.37 2.27
CA PHE A 87 -11.75 -22.60 2.20
C PHE A 87 -12.47 -22.12 3.46
N THR A 88 -11.77 -22.05 4.59
CA THR A 88 -12.32 -21.66 5.88
C THR A 88 -12.04 -20.20 6.24
N ASP A 89 -10.80 -19.76 6.05
CA ASP A 89 -10.30 -18.50 6.59
C ASP A 89 -10.08 -17.41 5.52
N ASP A 90 -10.12 -17.77 4.23
CA ASP A 90 -9.81 -16.90 3.08
C ASP A 90 -11.05 -16.58 2.21
N SER A 91 -12.25 -16.85 2.75
CA SER A 91 -13.58 -16.62 2.14
C SER A 91 -13.76 -17.13 0.69
N LEU A 92 -12.88 -18.05 0.25
CA LEU A 92 -12.79 -18.50 -1.14
C LEU A 92 -14.10 -19.16 -1.60
N VAL A 93 -14.70 -20.00 -0.76
CA VAL A 93 -15.96 -20.68 -1.09
C VAL A 93 -17.09 -19.66 -1.33
N GLN A 94 -17.20 -18.65 -0.45
CA GLN A 94 -18.23 -17.62 -0.56
C GLN A 94 -18.06 -16.83 -1.87
N GLY A 95 -16.82 -16.49 -2.22
CA GLY A 95 -16.47 -15.83 -3.49
C GLY A 95 -16.80 -16.66 -4.73
N LEU A 96 -16.52 -17.97 -4.72
CA LEU A 96 -16.79 -18.87 -5.84
C LEU A 96 -18.28 -19.05 -6.13
N PHE A 97 -19.10 -19.14 -5.08
CA PHE A 97 -20.54 -19.24 -5.23
C PHE A 97 -21.22 -17.86 -5.30
N GLY A 98 -20.45 -16.77 -5.36
CA GLY A 98 -20.95 -15.39 -5.34
C GLY A 98 -21.91 -15.10 -4.17
N LEU A 99 -21.83 -15.85 -3.07
CA LEU A 99 -22.67 -15.68 -1.88
C LEU A 99 -22.26 -14.45 -1.05
N VAL A 100 -21.32 -13.67 -1.59
CA VAL A 100 -20.83 -12.40 -1.07
C VAL A 100 -21.94 -11.35 -1.18
N SER A 101 -22.78 -11.27 -0.16
CA SER A 101 -23.71 -10.15 0.04
C SER A 101 -23.09 -9.01 0.84
N ASP A 102 -21.98 -9.27 1.54
CA ASP A 102 -21.11 -8.31 2.19
C ASP A 102 -19.68 -8.77 1.90
N ASN A 103 -18.85 -7.90 1.31
CA ASN A 103 -17.43 -8.17 1.15
C ASN A 103 -16.83 -8.42 2.54
N LYS A 104 -16.55 -9.68 2.89
CA LYS A 104 -15.67 -10.00 4.03
C LYS A 104 -14.24 -9.71 3.60
N ASP A 105 -13.96 -8.42 3.42
CA ASP A 105 -12.62 -7.91 3.23
C ASP A 105 -11.93 -8.00 4.58
N SER A 106 -10.91 -8.86 4.67
CA SER A 106 -10.06 -8.86 5.86
C SER A 106 -9.23 -7.59 5.82
N SER A 107 -9.27 -6.83 6.89
CA SER A 107 -8.63 -5.53 6.96
C SER A 107 -7.94 -5.32 8.29
N VAL A 108 -6.76 -4.72 8.25
CA VAL A 108 -5.95 -4.39 9.41
C VAL A 108 -5.50 -2.95 9.32
N VAL A 109 -5.71 -2.21 10.41
CA VAL A 109 -5.24 -0.82 10.54
C VAL A 109 -3.73 -0.83 10.78
N ILE A 110 -3.02 -0.01 10.01
CA ILE A 110 -1.57 0.22 10.12
C ILE A 110 -1.37 1.46 10.98
N GLY A 111 -0.62 1.32 12.08
CA GLY A 111 -0.31 2.45 12.95
C GLY A 111 0.49 2.05 14.18
N PRO A 112 0.89 3.05 14.98
CA PRO A 112 1.57 2.81 16.26
C PRO A 112 0.64 1.99 17.18
N GLY A 113 1.20 0.94 17.79
CA GLY A 113 0.44 0.03 18.65
C GLY A 113 -0.13 -1.20 17.94
N ILE A 114 0.17 -1.40 16.65
CA ILE A 114 -0.11 -2.67 15.99
C ILE A 114 0.65 -3.80 16.70
N THR A 115 -0.06 -4.90 16.97
CA THR A 115 0.54 -6.12 17.54
C THR A 115 0.96 -7.06 16.42
N GLU A 116 1.93 -7.93 16.67
CA GLU A 116 2.29 -8.98 15.72
C GLU A 116 1.10 -9.93 15.47
N GLY A 117 0.78 -10.20 14.20
CA GLY A 117 -0.19 -11.22 13.82
C GLY A 117 0.42 -12.61 13.89
N ARG A 118 -0.23 -13.54 14.57
CA ARG A 118 0.23 -14.92 14.73
C ARG A 118 -0.89 -15.89 14.36
N GLY A 119 -0.81 -16.46 13.17
CA GLY A 119 -1.78 -17.43 12.70
C GLY A 119 -1.87 -17.52 11.19
N SER A 120 -2.69 -18.44 10.72
CA SER A 120 -2.99 -18.69 9.31
C SER A 120 -4.13 -17.84 8.76
N LYS A 121 -4.85 -17.11 9.62
CA LYS A 121 -5.98 -16.26 9.20
C LYS A 121 -5.49 -15.13 8.31
N ALA A 122 -6.33 -14.70 7.38
CA ALA A 122 -6.03 -13.59 6.48
C ALA A 122 -5.60 -12.33 7.27
N GLU A 123 -6.34 -11.99 8.33
CA GLU A 123 -6.05 -10.84 9.21
C GLU A 123 -4.68 -10.95 9.91
N ASP A 124 -4.28 -12.15 10.35
CA ASP A 124 -3.00 -12.37 11.00
C ASP A 124 -1.83 -12.19 10.01
N LYS A 125 -2.01 -12.66 8.77
CA LYS A 125 -1.03 -12.48 7.69
C LYS A 125 -0.87 -11.01 7.32
N LEU A 126 -1.97 -10.28 7.20
CA LEU A 126 -1.97 -8.83 6.99
C LEU A 126 -1.25 -8.11 8.13
N ARG A 127 -1.58 -8.47 9.37
CA ARG A 127 -1.02 -7.86 10.58
C ARG A 127 0.47 -8.14 10.74
N LYS A 128 0.96 -9.34 10.38
CA LYS A 128 2.39 -9.70 10.40
C LYS A 128 3.22 -8.73 9.56
N VAL A 129 2.84 -8.52 8.30
CA VAL A 129 3.58 -7.62 7.39
C VAL A 129 3.45 -6.16 7.85
N ALA A 130 2.27 -5.74 8.27
CA ALA A 130 2.06 -4.40 8.79
C ALA A 130 2.91 -4.12 10.04
N PHE A 131 3.00 -5.08 10.96
CA PHE A 131 3.84 -5.00 12.16
C PHE A 131 5.33 -4.88 11.82
N GLU A 132 5.85 -5.77 10.96
CA GLU A 132 7.25 -5.75 10.55
C GLU A 132 7.63 -4.41 9.89
N MET A 133 6.74 -3.87 9.05
CA MET A 133 6.97 -2.62 8.34
C MET A 133 6.91 -1.40 9.26
N VAL A 134 6.01 -1.38 10.25
CA VAL A 134 5.95 -0.34 11.29
C VAL A 134 7.17 -0.37 12.21
N THR A 135 7.68 -1.56 12.55
CA THR A 135 8.86 -1.70 13.42
C THR A 135 10.17 -1.41 12.68
N SER A 136 10.29 -1.85 11.42
CA SER A 136 11.53 -1.72 10.63
C SER A 136 11.68 -0.36 9.95
N ARG A 137 10.57 0.34 9.67
CA ARG A 137 10.55 1.61 8.95
C ARG A 137 9.52 2.55 9.56
N LYS A 138 9.77 3.86 9.52
CA LYS A 138 8.74 4.87 9.79
C LYS A 138 7.76 4.94 8.62
N VAL A 139 6.84 3.98 8.57
CA VAL A 139 5.70 4.02 7.66
C VAL A 139 4.60 4.91 8.24
N GLY A 140 3.80 5.49 7.36
CA GLY A 140 2.63 6.29 7.74
C GLY A 140 1.56 5.45 8.47
N LYS A 141 0.42 6.09 8.76
CA LYS A 141 -0.77 5.40 9.27
C LYS A 141 -1.68 5.02 8.11
N GLY A 142 -2.47 3.97 8.25
CA GLY A 142 -3.30 3.55 7.13
C GLY A 142 -4.02 2.25 7.35
N GLN A 143 -4.27 1.53 6.27
CA GLN A 143 -4.97 0.26 6.27
C GLN A 143 -4.36 -0.66 5.21
N ILE A 144 -4.26 -1.94 5.54
CA ILE A 144 -4.03 -3.00 4.59
C ILE A 144 -5.28 -3.88 4.53
N SER A 145 -5.72 -4.22 3.33
CA SER A 145 -6.93 -4.99 3.11
C SER A 145 -6.71 -6.06 2.06
N TYR A 146 -7.38 -7.19 2.23
CA TYR A 146 -7.39 -8.27 1.27
C TYR A 146 -8.79 -8.44 0.71
N PHE A 147 -8.85 -8.48 -0.61
CA PHE A 147 -10.07 -8.62 -1.39
C PHE A 147 -10.02 -9.92 -2.18
N ASN A 148 -11.06 -10.73 -2.05
CA ASN A 148 -11.25 -11.96 -2.82
C ASN A 148 -12.58 -11.88 -3.57
N VAL A 149 -12.52 -11.55 -4.86
CA VAL A 149 -13.71 -11.46 -5.71
C VAL A 149 -13.58 -12.46 -6.85
N GLY A 150 -14.40 -13.53 -6.77
CA GLY A 150 -14.38 -14.63 -7.73
C GLY A 150 -13.05 -15.38 -7.71
N VAL A 151 -12.25 -15.18 -8.77
CA VAL A 151 -10.90 -15.77 -8.91
C VAL A 151 -9.77 -14.75 -8.71
N LYS A 152 -10.10 -13.47 -8.59
CA LYS A 152 -9.12 -12.39 -8.43
C LYS A 152 -8.93 -12.09 -6.95
N ARG A 153 -7.66 -12.12 -6.53
CA ARG A 153 -7.25 -11.93 -5.14
C ARG A 153 -6.21 -10.84 -5.06
N ASN A 154 -6.54 -9.76 -4.35
CA ASN A 154 -5.72 -8.57 -4.31
C ASN A 154 -5.48 -8.13 -2.87
N ILE A 155 -4.26 -7.66 -2.61
CA ILE A 155 -3.94 -6.88 -1.43
C ILE A 155 -4.01 -5.41 -1.81
N ASN A 156 -4.73 -4.60 -1.05
CA ASN A 156 -4.70 -3.15 -1.14
C ASN A 156 -4.03 -2.56 0.10
N VAL A 157 -3.17 -1.56 -0.10
CA VAL A 157 -2.50 -0.83 0.97
C VAL A 157 -2.77 0.65 0.76
N ASP A 158 -3.45 1.24 1.72
CA ASP A 158 -3.72 2.67 1.78
C ASP A 158 -2.90 3.27 2.92
N LEU A 159 -1.89 4.06 2.61
CA LEU A 159 -1.07 4.77 3.60
C LEU A 159 -1.29 6.27 3.53
N THR A 160 -1.24 6.89 4.70
CA THR A 160 -1.31 8.33 4.89
C THR A 160 -0.18 8.78 5.82
N SER A 161 0.43 9.92 5.51
CA SER A 161 1.52 10.46 6.30
C SER A 161 1.29 11.93 6.62
N GLY A 162 1.36 12.26 7.91
CA GLY A 162 1.16 13.60 8.46
C GLY A 162 2.45 14.38 8.76
N TRP A 163 3.62 13.88 8.34
CA TRP A 163 4.91 14.54 8.61
C TRP A 163 5.19 15.78 7.72
N LEU A 164 4.15 16.34 7.10
CA LEU A 164 4.33 17.44 6.16
C LEU A 164 4.91 18.68 6.83
N VAL A 165 5.86 19.30 6.13
CA VAL A 165 6.22 20.68 6.42
C VAL A 165 5.03 21.57 6.06
N LYS A 166 4.59 22.40 7.03
CA LYS A 166 3.46 23.33 6.88
C LYS A 166 3.42 24.12 5.54
N PRO A 167 4.54 24.64 5.00
CA PRO A 167 4.49 25.34 3.71
C PRO A 167 4.05 24.45 2.53
N LEU A 168 4.35 23.15 2.55
CA LEU A 168 3.86 22.21 1.53
C LEU A 168 2.36 21.89 1.71
N GLY A 169 1.88 21.86 2.95
CA GLY A 169 0.45 21.65 3.24
C GLY A 169 -0.42 22.74 2.63
N TRP A 170 0.03 24.00 2.75
CA TRP A 170 -0.63 25.14 2.11
C TRP A 170 -0.64 25.03 0.58
N LEU A 171 0.51 24.68 -0.04
CA LEU A 171 0.60 24.52 -1.49
C LEU A 171 -0.33 23.42 -2.03
N ARG A 172 -0.50 22.32 -1.27
CA ARG A 172 -1.31 21.16 -1.66
C ARG A 172 -2.80 21.30 -1.30
N GLY A 173 -3.14 22.20 -0.38
CA GLY A 173 -4.50 22.30 0.18
C GLY A 173 -4.89 21.12 1.08
N GLN A 174 -3.93 20.27 1.45
CA GLN A 174 -4.13 19.12 2.35
C GLN A 174 -2.88 18.91 3.20
N ASP A 175 -3.06 18.66 4.50
CA ASP A 175 -1.97 18.45 5.46
C ASP A 175 -1.41 17.02 5.47
N THR A 176 -1.97 16.10 4.68
CA THR A 176 -1.56 14.70 4.63
C THR A 176 -1.20 14.26 3.20
N ALA A 177 -0.11 13.51 3.08
CA ALA A 177 0.19 12.78 1.85
C ALA A 177 -0.49 11.41 1.93
N SER A 178 -1.08 10.93 0.83
CA SER A 178 -1.68 9.60 0.75
C SER A 178 -1.13 8.81 -0.44
N ALA A 179 -1.07 7.49 -0.31
CA ALA A 179 -0.73 6.58 -1.39
C ALA A 179 -1.57 5.30 -1.26
N SER A 180 -2.18 4.90 -2.37
CA SER A 180 -2.96 3.65 -2.50
C SER A 180 -2.27 2.75 -3.52
N VAL A 181 -1.93 1.53 -3.13
CA VAL A 181 -1.26 0.56 -3.98
C VAL A 181 -1.91 -0.80 -3.83
N SER A 182 -2.06 -1.52 -4.94
CA SER A 182 -2.57 -2.88 -4.93
C SER A 182 -1.59 -3.89 -5.55
N ALA A 183 -1.56 -5.10 -5.00
CA ALA A 183 -0.76 -6.21 -5.51
C ALA A 183 -1.63 -7.47 -5.67
N LEU A 184 -1.40 -8.23 -6.74
CA LEU A 184 -2.12 -9.46 -7.04
C LEU A 184 -1.50 -10.65 -6.29
N VAL A 185 -2.34 -11.46 -5.67
CA VAL A 185 -1.93 -12.72 -5.04
C VAL A 185 -1.91 -13.84 -6.08
N VAL A 186 -0.70 -14.32 -6.41
CA VAL A 186 -0.49 -15.35 -7.44
C VAL A 186 -0.14 -16.69 -6.79
N GLU A 187 -1.02 -17.67 -6.90
CA GLU A 187 -0.80 -19.04 -6.40
C GLU A 187 -1.27 -20.08 -7.43
N PRO A 188 -0.40 -20.48 -8.39
CA PRO A 188 -0.81 -21.32 -9.51
C PRO A 188 -1.38 -22.69 -9.09
N THR A 189 -0.77 -23.33 -8.09
CA THR A 189 -1.19 -24.64 -7.60
C THR A 189 -2.58 -24.60 -6.97
N GLU A 190 -2.88 -23.56 -6.20
CA GLU A 190 -4.20 -23.38 -5.57
C GLU A 190 -5.26 -22.95 -6.57
N PHE A 191 -4.86 -22.22 -7.61
CA PHE A 191 -5.75 -21.92 -8.72
C PHE A 191 -6.21 -23.21 -9.43
N LEU A 192 -5.30 -24.14 -9.73
CA LEU A 192 -5.68 -25.43 -10.33
C LEU A 192 -6.60 -26.25 -9.41
N ARG A 193 -6.31 -26.31 -8.11
CA ARG A 193 -7.13 -27.03 -7.13
C ARG A 193 -8.55 -26.46 -7.02
N SER A 194 -8.66 -25.14 -6.96
CA SER A 194 -9.97 -24.47 -6.85
C SER A 194 -10.74 -24.47 -8.17
N PHE A 195 -10.06 -24.44 -9.32
CA PHE A 195 -10.70 -24.42 -10.62
C PHE A 195 -11.53 -25.67 -10.91
N ASP A 196 -11.02 -26.86 -10.57
CA ASP A 196 -11.78 -28.10 -10.78
C ASP A 196 -13.04 -28.15 -9.89
N LEU A 197 -12.92 -27.65 -8.66
CA LEU A 197 -14.06 -27.51 -7.75
C LEU A 197 -15.12 -26.57 -8.34
N VAL A 198 -14.70 -25.40 -8.85
CA VAL A 198 -15.61 -24.46 -9.53
C VAL A 198 -16.27 -25.12 -10.73
N ARG A 199 -15.49 -25.78 -11.58
CA ARG A 199 -16.00 -26.46 -12.78
C ARG A 199 -17.03 -27.53 -12.44
N TYR A 200 -16.73 -28.38 -11.46
CA TYR A 200 -17.61 -29.46 -11.01
C TYR A 200 -18.93 -28.90 -10.46
N TYR A 201 -18.86 -27.93 -9.54
CA TYR A 201 -20.07 -27.34 -8.97
C TYR A 201 -20.86 -26.50 -9.97
N ALA A 202 -20.19 -25.81 -10.90
CA ALA A 202 -20.85 -25.10 -11.99
C ALA A 202 -21.64 -26.05 -12.91
N ALA A 203 -21.06 -27.20 -13.26
CA ALA A 203 -21.77 -28.23 -14.02
C ALA A 203 -22.94 -28.82 -13.22
N LYS A 204 -22.73 -29.10 -11.93
CA LYS A 204 -23.77 -29.64 -11.04
C LYS A 204 -24.94 -28.67 -10.84
N MET A 205 -24.67 -27.38 -10.74
CA MET A 205 -25.68 -26.31 -10.65
C MET A 205 -26.56 -26.24 -11.91
N LYS A 206 -25.97 -26.43 -13.09
CA LYS A 206 -26.73 -26.42 -14.36
C LYS A 206 -27.69 -27.61 -14.50
N VAL A 207 -27.35 -28.75 -13.90
CA VAL A 207 -28.14 -30.00 -13.96
C VAL A 207 -29.05 -30.16 -12.75
N ALA A 208 -28.98 -29.25 -11.77
CA ALA A 208 -29.79 -29.31 -10.56
C ALA A 208 -31.28 -29.16 -10.88
N LYS A 209 -32.10 -30.10 -10.38
CA LYS A 209 -33.56 -30.11 -10.58
C LYS A 209 -34.27 -28.87 -10.02
N GLU A 210 -33.68 -28.25 -9.00
CA GLU A 210 -34.19 -27.07 -8.27
C GLU A 210 -33.79 -25.74 -8.98
N GLY A 211 -33.04 -25.80 -10.07
CA GLY A 211 -32.52 -24.62 -10.77
C GLY A 211 -31.30 -23.97 -10.09
N PRO A 212 -30.54 -23.14 -10.82
CA PRO A 212 -29.22 -22.67 -10.38
C PRO A 212 -29.28 -21.72 -9.17
N THR A 213 -30.31 -20.87 -9.07
CA THR A 213 -30.45 -19.87 -8.00
C THR A 213 -30.85 -20.51 -6.67
N GLU A 214 -31.80 -21.45 -6.69
CA GLU A 214 -32.27 -22.15 -5.49
C GLU A 214 -31.18 -23.07 -4.91
N TYR A 215 -30.47 -23.78 -5.79
CA TYR A 215 -29.32 -24.60 -5.41
C TYR A 215 -28.20 -23.78 -4.75
N ARG A 216 -27.94 -22.58 -5.27
CA ARG A 216 -26.96 -21.64 -4.70
C ARG A 216 -27.36 -21.16 -3.31
N ASN A 217 -28.64 -20.80 -3.10
CA ASN A 217 -29.14 -20.39 -1.79
C ASN A 217 -29.03 -21.53 -0.77
N LYS A 218 -29.38 -22.75 -1.16
CA LYS A 218 -29.23 -23.97 -0.34
C LYS A 218 -27.79 -24.22 0.09
N ILE A 219 -26.83 -24.02 -0.81
CA ILE A 219 -25.40 -24.08 -0.48
C ILE A 219 -25.04 -22.99 0.53
N GLY A 220 -25.50 -21.75 0.32
CA GLY A 220 -25.25 -20.65 1.25
C GLY A 220 -25.75 -20.93 2.66
N ASP A 221 -26.92 -21.55 2.80
CA ASP A 221 -27.47 -21.92 4.11
C ASP A 221 -26.66 -23.02 4.80
N VAL A 222 -26.13 -23.99 4.03
CA VAL A 222 -25.25 -25.04 4.57
C VAL A 222 -23.92 -24.46 5.02
N LEU A 223 -23.34 -23.52 4.27
CA LEU A 223 -22.08 -22.86 4.62
C LEU A 223 -22.23 -22.03 5.90
N LYS A 224 -23.29 -21.22 5.98
CA LYS A 224 -23.63 -20.46 7.20
C LYS A 224 -23.80 -21.36 8.42
N LYS A 225 -24.48 -22.50 8.28
CA LYS A 225 -24.65 -23.48 9.38
C LYS A 225 -23.34 -24.13 9.84
N ARG A 226 -22.33 -24.20 8.97
CA ARG A 226 -21.01 -24.78 9.27
C ARG A 226 -19.98 -23.75 9.73
N GLY A 227 -20.35 -22.47 9.86
CA GLY A 227 -19.44 -21.40 10.23
C GLY A 227 -18.42 -21.06 9.14
N LEU A 228 -18.75 -21.38 7.88
CA LEU A 228 -17.93 -21.11 6.69
C LEU A 228 -18.49 -19.97 5.85
#